data_AF-A0AAU9CRZ3-F1
#
_entry.id   AF-A0AAU9CRZ3-F1
#
_cell.length_a   1.000
_cell.length_b   1.000
_cell.length_c   1.000
_cell.angle_alpha   90.00
_cell.angle_beta   90.00
_cell.angle_gamma   90.00
#
_symmetry.space_group_name_H-M   'P 1'
#
loop_
_entity.id
_entity.type
_entity.pdbx_description
1 polymer ?
#
loop_
_entity_poly.entity_id
_entity_poly.type
_entity_poly.pdbx_seq_one_letter_code
_entity_poly.pdbx_strand_id
1 'polypeptide(L)' 'MLLCYFHPHSLSGFLKVKKQVKKQSKESNLNLVILELHFDGYNGDCLLVYVPTNEKVFLTGIGTHSELFK' A
#
# COMPACT_ATOMS: atom_id res chain seq x y z
N MET A 1 5.16 -16.51 -14.84
CA MET A 1 5.68 -16.90 -13.52
C MET A 1 5.98 -15.63 -12.72
N LEU A 2 4.95 -14.88 -12.33
CA LEU A 2 5.04 -13.57 -11.64
C LEU A 2 3.72 -13.24 -10.92
N LEU A 3 2.60 -13.75 -11.44
CA LEU A 3 1.27 -13.60 -10.84
C LEU A 3 1.12 -14.26 -9.46
N CYS A 4 1.93 -15.27 -9.12
CA CYS A 4 1.86 -15.97 -7.83
C CYS A 4 2.79 -15.39 -6.74
N TYR A 5 3.66 -14.44 -7.09
CA TYR A 5 4.69 -13.92 -6.18
C TYR A 5 4.32 -12.55 -5.61
N PHE A 6 3.44 -11.81 -6.30
CA PHE A 6 2.99 -10.49 -5.87
C PHE A 6 1.47 -10.46 -5.88
N HIS A 7 0.86 -10.85 -4.75
CA HIS A 7 -0.58 -10.77 -4.53
C HIS A 7 -0.90 -9.55 -3.66
N PRO A 8 -1.23 -8.39 -4.25
CA PRO A 8 -1.58 -7.24 -3.47
C PRO A 8 -2.91 -7.45 -2.76
N HIS A 9 -2.93 -7.25 -1.46
CA HIS A 9 -4.18 -7.27 -0.68
C HIS A 9 -4.63 -5.86 -0.37
N SER A 10 -5.94 -5.61 -0.49
CA SER A 10 -6.52 -4.31 -0.15
C SER A 10 -6.67 -4.15 1.35
N LEU A 11 -6.12 -3.06 1.88
CA LEU A 11 -6.27 -2.68 3.27
C LEU A 11 -7.42 -1.69 3.46
N SER A 12 -8.23 -1.95 4.49
CA SER A 12 -9.30 -1.05 4.94
C SER A 12 -8.86 -0.25 6.17
N GLY A 13 -9.56 0.84 6.50
CA GLY A 13 -9.32 1.60 7.75
C GLY A 13 -8.28 2.74 7.70
N PHE A 14 -7.49 2.89 6.63
CA PHE A 14 -6.42 3.90 6.52
C PHE A 14 -6.91 5.29 6.06
N LEU A 15 -7.91 5.86 6.73
CA LEU A 15 -8.54 7.13 6.33
C LEU A 15 -7.56 8.32 6.32
N LYS A 16 -6.59 8.36 7.25
CA LYS A 16 -5.58 9.43 7.32
C LYS A 16 -4.66 9.41 6.10
N VAL A 17 -4.17 8.23 5.72
CA VAL A 17 -3.35 8.02 4.52
C VAL A 17 -4.12 8.43 3.27
N LYS A 18 -5.38 7.98 3.13
CA LYS A 18 -6.22 8.39 1.98
C LYS A 18 -6.38 9.91 1.89
N LYS A 19 -6.57 10.62 3.01
CA LYS A 19 -6.65 12.08 3.03
C LYS A 19 -5.33 12.75 2.61
N GLN A 20 -4.20 12.25 3.09
CA GLN A 20 -2.88 12.78 2.72
C GLN A 20 -2.59 12.58 1.23
N VAL A 21 -2.85 11.39 0.69
CA VAL A 21 -2.68 11.08 -0.73
C VAL A 21 -3.59 11.97 -1.59
N LYS A 22 -4.87 12.13 -1.22
CA LYS A 22 -5.77 13.07 -1.92
C LYS A 22 -5.24 14.50 -1.92
N LYS A 23 -4.69 14.99 -0.81
CA LYS A 23 -4.12 16.34 -0.74
C LYS A 23 -2.90 16.51 -1.65
N GLN A 24 -2.09 15.47 -1.80
CA GLN A 24 -0.86 15.48 -2.61
C GLN A 24 -1.09 15.12 -4.09
N SER A 25 -2.30 14.72 -4.46
CA SER A 25 -2.66 14.41 -5.83
C SER A 25 -3.57 15.49 -6.39
N LYS A 26 -3.33 15.88 -7.64
CA LYS A 26 -4.13 16.87 -8.37
C LYS A 26 -5.29 16.23 -9.14
N GLU A 27 -5.41 14.91 -9.07
CA GLU A 27 -6.42 14.13 -9.79
C GLU A 27 -7.81 14.32 -9.16
N SER A 28 -8.80 14.69 -9.97
CA SER A 28 -10.18 14.94 -9.54
C SER A 28 -10.98 13.67 -9.23
N ASN A 29 -10.62 12.53 -9.83
CA ASN A 29 -11.32 11.24 -9.73
C ASN A 29 -10.43 10.11 -9.18
N LEU A 30 -9.81 10.33 -8.02
CA LEU A 30 -8.97 9.33 -7.37
C LEU A 30 -9.80 8.22 -6.70
N ASN A 31 -9.75 7.02 -7.28
CA ASN A 31 -10.15 5.82 -6.58
C ASN A 31 -8.97 5.28 -5.75
N LEU A 32 -8.88 5.70 -4.48
CA LEU A 32 -7.78 5.31 -3.60
C LEU A 32 -8.01 3.93 -2.96
N VAL A 33 -7.24 2.96 -3.43
CA VAL A 33 -7.04 1.66 -2.80
C VAL A 33 -5.66 1.63 -2.15
N ILE A 34 -5.60 1.14 -0.92
CA ILE A 34 -4.34 0.95 -0.20
C ILE A 34 -4.01 -0.54 -0.29
N LEU A 35 -2.81 -0.84 -0.75
CA LEU A 35 -2.36 -2.18 -1.04
C LEU A 35 -1.16 -2.52 -0.15
N GLU A 36 -1.09 -3.77 0.27
CA GLU A 36 0.14 -4.35 0.82
C GLU A 36 0.81 -5.28 -0.19
N LEU A 37 2.13 -5.34 -0.13
CA LEU A 37 2.97 -6.27 -0.87
C LEU A 37 3.87 -6.98 0.12
N HIS A 38 3.70 -8.29 0.27
CA HIS A 38 4.55 -9.09 1.14
C HIS A 38 5.90 -9.34 0.47
N PHE A 39 6.98 -9.20 1.22
CA PHE A 39 8.31 -9.61 0.81
C PHE A 39 8.57 -10.98 1.41
N ASP A 40 8.25 -12.02 0.65
CA ASP A 40 8.28 -13.45 1.03
C ASP A 40 9.70 -14.03 1.19
N GLY A 41 10.65 -13.22 1.70
CA GLY A 41 11.96 -13.68 2.14
C GLY A 41 11.87 -14.57 3.40
N TYR A 42 13.00 -14.76 4.09
CA TYR A 42 13.20 -15.80 5.13
C TYR A 42 12.06 -16.00 6.15
N ASN A 43 11.36 -14.94 6.57
CA ASN A 43 10.24 -15.01 7.53
C ASN A 43 8.87 -14.55 6.99
N GLY A 44 8.78 -13.99 5.77
CA GLY A 44 7.53 -13.48 5.19
C GLY A 44 6.80 -12.37 5.95
N ASP A 45 7.39 -11.77 6.99
CA ASP A 45 6.70 -10.78 7.84
C ASP A 45 6.92 -9.33 7.41
N CYS A 46 7.88 -9.07 6.53
CA CYS A 46 8.14 -7.71 6.03
C CYS A 46 7.25 -7.41 4.82
N LEU A 47 6.57 -6.27 4.82
CA LEU A 47 5.71 -5.82 3.74
C LEU A 47 5.90 -4.34 3.40
N LEU A 48 5.51 -3.99 2.17
CA LEU A 48 5.36 -2.61 1.71
C LEU A 48 3.87 -2.27 1.63
N VAL A 49 3.47 -1.17 2.25
CA VAL A 49 2.14 -0.56 2.07
C VAL A 49 2.26 0.61 1.10
N TYR A 50 1.43 0.61 0.07
CA TYR A 50 1.47 1.61 -1.00
C TYR A 50 0.07 1.95 -1.54
N VAL A 51 -0.01 3.08 -2.25
CA VAL A 51 -1.23 3.59 -2.87
C VAL A 51 -0.94 3.91 -4.33
N PRO A 52 -1.37 3.06 -5.28
CA PRO A 52 -1.30 3.41 -6.69
C PRO A 52 -2.35 4.46 -7.03
N THR A 53 -1.98 5.44 -7.85
CA THR A 53 -2.90 6.32 -8.59
C THR A 53 -2.66 6.15 -10.09
N ASN A 54 -3.38 6.91 -10.92
CA ASN A 54 -3.21 6.80 -12.37
C ASN A 54 -1.83 7.28 -12.84
N GLU A 55 -1.19 8.20 -12.10
CA GLU A 55 0.07 8.83 -12.50
C GLU A 55 1.29 8.36 -11.70
N LYS A 56 1.10 7.90 -10.46
CA LYS A 56 2.21 7.60 -9.55
C LYS A 56 1.84 6.58 -8.48
N VAL A 57 2.86 6.07 -7.80
CA VAL A 57 2.72 5.22 -6.62
C VAL A 57 3.22 5.96 -5.38
N PHE A 58 2.37 6.06 -4.36
CA PHE A 58 2.76 6.58 -3.05
C PHE A 58 3.19 5.42 -2.16
N LEU A 59 4.44 5.44 -1.69
CA LEU A 59 4.92 4.51 -0.67
C LEU A 59 4.55 5.07 0.71
N THR A 60 3.79 4.31 1.50
CA THR A 60 3.21 4.82 2.75
C THR A 60 3.81 4.19 4.00
N GLY A 61 4.44 3.03 3.88
CA GLY A 61 5.15 2.38 4.97
C GLY A 61 5.82 1.09 4.52
N ILE A 62 6.94 0.74 5.16
CA ILE A 62 7.64 -0.53 4.98
C ILE A 62 8.06 -1.03 6.36
N GLY A 63 7.90 -2.33 6.60
CA GLY A 63 8.22 -2.94 7.90
C GLY A 63 7.40 -4.20 8.14
N THR A 64 7.44 -4.69 9.36
CA THR A 64 6.63 -5.84 9.82
C THR A 64 5.16 -5.46 10.02
N HIS A 65 4.26 -6.46 10.07
CA HIS A 65 2.86 -6.21 10.44
C HIS A 65 2.75 -5.50 11.80
N SER A 66 3.57 -5.93 12.76
CA SER A 66 3.59 -5.37 14.12
C SER A 66 4.07 -3.93 14.17
N GLU A 67 4.89 -3.48 13.22
CA GLU A 67 5.33 -2.09 13.13
C GLU A 67 4.28 -1.21 12.47
N LEU A 68 3.57 -1.73 11.47
CA LEU A 68 2.68 -0.94 10.61
C LEU A 68 1.22 -0.88 11.09
N PHE A 69 0.74 -1.87 11.85
CA PHE A 69 -0.70 -2.08 12.11
C PHE A 69 -1.10 -2.18 13.59
N LYS A 70 -0.36 -1.52 14.50
CA LYS A 70 -0.74 -1.42 15.92
C LYS A 70 -2.08 -0.73 16.16
#